data_AF-A0A642C0Z1-F1
#
_entry.id   AF-A0A642C0Z1-F1
#
_cell.length_a   1.000
_cell.length_b   1.000
_cell.length_c   1.000
_cell.angle_alpha   90.00
_cell.angle_beta   90.00
_cell.angle_gamma   90.00
#
_symmetry.space_group_name_H-M   'P 1'
#
loop_
_entity.id
_entity.type
_entity.pdbx_description
1 polymer ?
#
loop_
_entity_poly.entity_id
_entity_poly.type
_entity_poly.pdbx_seq_one_letter_code
_entity_poly.pdbx_strand_id
1 'polypeptide(L)'
;MKQLIQCMGMLMLLFGLSSRVSAQITLVKDGKATSRIVLVEKNEVNEQAATLLQDFVKRISQATLPIVADTKARSGDILIGGKQASAGEDGFLLKTTANEQLQISSGGDKGAIYGVVSLLEQYMGVSYFAKEAYTLTPMQTITLPAIHREETPAFRYRQTYSYNND
;
A
#
# COMPACT_ATOMS: atom_id res chain seq x y z
N MET A 1 53.09 12.17 -7.83
CA MET A 1 52.16 11.25 -8.51
C MET A 1 51.54 10.19 -7.59
N LYS A 2 52.24 9.65 -6.58
CA LYS A 2 51.65 8.68 -5.61
C LYS A 2 50.55 9.26 -4.70
N GLN A 3 50.68 10.52 -4.26
CA GLN A 3 49.69 11.22 -3.41
C GLN A 3 48.35 11.49 -4.13
N LEU A 4 48.38 11.76 -5.44
CA LEU A 4 47.17 11.97 -6.25
C LEU A 4 46.35 10.69 -6.45
N ILE A 5 47.02 9.53 -6.49
CA ILE A 5 46.37 8.22 -6.62
C ILE A 5 45.74 7.80 -5.28
N GLN A 6 46.35 8.16 -4.15
CA GLN A 6 45.80 7.87 -2.82
C GLN A 6 44.53 8.69 -2.51
N CYS A 7 44.47 9.96 -2.89
CA CYS A 7 43.25 10.77 -2.72
C CYS A 7 42.09 10.30 -3.61
N MET A 8 42.39 9.78 -4.81
CA MET A 8 41.38 9.28 -5.74
C MET A 8 40.77 7.95 -5.28
N GLY A 9 41.56 7.08 -4.63
CA GLY A 9 41.08 5.83 -4.05
C GLY A 9 40.20 6.04 -2.81
N MET A 10 40.48 7.07 -2.00
CA MET A 10 39.70 7.41 -0.81
C MET A 10 38.34 8.04 -1.17
N LEU A 11 38.25 8.74 -2.30
CA LEU A 11 36.99 9.35 -2.78
C LEU A 11 36.04 8.31 -3.41
N MET A 12 36.55 7.21 -3.97
CA MET A 12 35.74 6.09 -4.46
C MET A 12 35.17 5.19 -3.33
N LEU A 13 35.78 5.18 -2.14
CA LEU A 13 35.29 4.38 -1.01
C LEU A 13 34.10 5.03 -0.28
N LEU A 14 33.93 6.36 -0.39
CA LEU A 14 32.85 7.11 0.28
C LEU A 14 31.53 7.14 -0.49
N PHE A 15 31.54 6.78 -1.78
CA PHE A 15 30.31 6.67 -2.59
C PHE A 15 29.57 5.33 -2.40
N GLY A 16 30.17 4.36 -1.70
CA GLY A 16 29.64 2.99 -1.57
C GLY A 16 28.65 2.75 -0.41
N LEU A 17 28.48 3.69 0.53
CA LEU A 17 27.67 3.46 1.75
C LEU A 17 26.32 4.18 1.79
N SER A 18 25.89 4.82 0.72
CA SER A 18 24.53 5.36 0.65
C SER A 18 23.53 4.32 0.14
N SER A 19 23.55 3.12 0.74
CA SER A 19 22.41 2.21 0.64
C SER A 19 21.29 2.86 1.44
N ARG A 20 20.43 3.64 0.76
CA ARG A 20 19.16 4.04 1.35
C ARG A 20 18.43 2.74 1.70
N VAL A 21 18.45 2.35 2.97
CA VAL A 21 17.48 1.40 3.52
C VAL A 21 16.12 2.02 3.23
N SER A 22 15.53 1.59 2.12
CA SER A 22 14.14 1.87 1.83
C SER A 22 13.36 1.05 2.84
N ALA A 23 12.45 1.71 3.58
CA ALA A 23 11.53 1.03 4.48
C ALA A 23 10.63 0.10 3.65
N GLN A 24 11.10 -1.12 3.42
CA GLN A 24 10.36 -2.16 2.74
C GLN A 24 9.47 -2.86 3.76
N ILE A 25 8.19 -2.99 3.44
CA ILE A 25 7.22 -3.63 4.32
C ILE A 25 6.96 -5.03 3.78
N THR A 26 7.22 -6.06 4.60
CA THR A 26 6.87 -7.44 4.23
C THR A 26 5.50 -7.78 4.81
N LEU A 27 4.53 -8.03 3.93
CA LEU A 27 3.16 -8.37 4.32
C LEU A 27 3.00 -9.87 4.56
N VAL A 28 3.58 -10.65 3.64
CA VAL A 28 3.57 -12.11 3.64
C VAL A 28 4.97 -12.57 3.33
N LYS A 29 5.44 -13.60 4.03
CA LYS A 29 6.72 -14.26 3.78
C LYS A 29 6.52 -15.76 3.76
N ASP A 30 6.93 -16.42 2.69
CA ASP A 30 6.88 -17.88 2.54
C ASP A 30 5.48 -18.46 2.83
N GLY A 31 4.43 -17.80 2.35
CA GLY A 31 3.02 -18.19 2.53
C GLY A 31 2.46 -17.91 3.92
N LYS A 32 3.19 -17.17 4.77
CA LYS A 32 2.77 -16.83 6.14
C LYS A 32 2.60 -15.32 6.30
N ALA A 33 1.48 -14.91 6.89
CA ALA A 33 1.24 -13.51 7.21
C ALA A 33 2.27 -13.02 8.24
N THR A 34 3.02 -11.98 7.88
CA THR A 34 3.95 -11.26 8.78
C THR A 34 3.37 -9.94 9.24
N SER A 35 2.39 -9.41 8.50
CA SER A 35 1.67 -8.17 8.78
C SER A 35 0.23 -8.43 9.22
N ARG A 36 -0.46 -7.36 9.59
CA ARG A 36 -1.89 -7.28 9.89
C ARG A 36 -2.44 -5.95 9.38
N ILE A 37 -3.73 -5.94 9.10
CA ILE A 37 -4.49 -4.75 8.71
C ILE A 37 -5.10 -4.18 9.99
N VAL A 38 -4.72 -2.96 10.35
CA VAL A 38 -5.23 -2.25 11.53
C VAL A 38 -6.19 -1.17 11.08
N LEU A 39 -7.44 -1.25 11.53
CA LEU A 39 -8.42 -0.19 11.39
C LEU A 39 -8.10 0.89 12.43
N VAL A 40 -7.59 2.04 11.98
CA VAL A 40 -7.32 3.21 12.83
C VAL A 40 -8.62 3.86 13.25
N GLU A 41 -9.61 3.85 12.37
CA GLU A 41 -10.95 4.34 12.61
C GLU A 41 -11.94 3.31 12.05
N LYS A 42 -12.89 2.87 12.89
CA LYS A 42 -13.89 1.89 12.48
C LYS A 42 -15.07 2.60 11.82
N ASN A 43 -15.23 2.37 10.52
CA ASN A 43 -16.41 2.75 9.75
C ASN A 43 -16.58 1.78 8.57
N GLU A 44 -17.76 1.79 7.96
CA GLU A 44 -18.13 0.84 6.90
C GLU A 44 -17.14 0.86 5.73
N VAL A 45 -16.68 2.04 5.31
CA VAL A 45 -15.75 2.19 4.17
C VAL A 45 -14.38 1.60 4.49
N ASN A 46 -13.85 1.87 5.68
CA ASN A 46 -12.56 1.33 6.10
C ASN A 46 -12.62 -0.19 6.28
N GLU A 47 -13.75 -0.74 6.77
CA GLU A 47 -13.98 -2.18 6.85
C GLU A 47 -14.06 -2.84 5.47
N GLN A 48 -14.75 -2.21 4.52
CA GLN A 48 -14.78 -2.65 3.12
C GLN A 48 -13.39 -2.64 2.50
N ALA A 49 -12.62 -1.56 2.69
CA ALA A 49 -11.25 -1.44 2.20
C ALA A 49 -10.33 -2.53 2.80
N ALA A 50 -10.41 -2.76 4.11
CA ALA A 50 -9.64 -3.80 4.79
C ALA A 50 -10.00 -5.21 4.31
N THR A 51 -11.28 -5.49 4.13
CA THR A 51 -11.77 -6.79 3.64
C THR A 51 -11.31 -7.04 2.20
N LEU A 52 -11.40 -6.02 1.34
CA LEU A 52 -10.92 -6.09 -0.04
C LEU A 52 -9.41 -6.39 -0.08
N LEU A 53 -8.61 -5.69 0.72
CA LEU A 53 -7.18 -5.93 0.81
C LEU A 53 -6.87 -7.35 1.30
N GLN A 54 -7.54 -7.81 2.37
CA GLN A 54 -7.35 -9.16 2.90
C GLN A 54 -7.69 -10.23 1.85
N ASP A 55 -8.78 -10.07 1.11
CA ASP A 55 -9.22 -11.02 0.08
C ASP A 55 -8.16 -11.15 -1.02
N PHE A 56 -7.70 -10.02 -1.58
CA PHE A 56 -6.69 -10.06 -2.64
C PHE A 56 -5.32 -10.55 -2.15
N VAL A 57 -4.89 -10.19 -0.93
CA VAL A 57 -3.67 -10.75 -0.35
C VAL A 57 -3.77 -12.27 -0.22
N LYS A 58 -4.93 -12.78 0.22
CA LYS A 58 -5.19 -14.22 0.30
C LYS A 58 -5.18 -14.88 -1.08
N ARG A 59 -5.78 -14.27 -2.09
CA ARG A 59 -5.76 -14.80 -3.46
C ARG A 59 -4.35 -14.86 -4.03
N ILE A 60 -3.53 -13.83 -3.80
CA ILE A 60 -2.14 -13.74 -4.27
C ILE A 60 -1.24 -14.77 -3.57
N SER A 61 -1.35 -14.88 -2.24
CA SER A 61 -0.33 -15.55 -1.42
C SER A 61 -0.80 -16.76 -0.62
N GLN A 62 -2.10 -17.06 -0.65
CA GLN A 62 -2.75 -18.06 0.22
C GLN A 62 -2.70 -17.74 1.73
N ALA A 63 -2.03 -16.65 2.13
CA ALA A 63 -2.00 -16.17 3.50
C ALA A 63 -3.11 -15.15 3.77
N THR A 64 -3.72 -15.23 4.95
CA THR A 64 -4.73 -14.25 5.38
C THR A 64 -4.10 -13.27 6.36
N LEU A 65 -4.10 -11.98 6.03
CA LEU A 65 -3.69 -10.93 6.98
C LEU A 65 -4.80 -10.72 8.01
N PRO A 66 -4.55 -10.80 9.32
CA PRO A 66 -5.56 -10.49 10.31
C PRO A 66 -6.05 -9.04 10.18
N ILE A 67 -7.36 -8.82 10.26
CA ILE A 67 -7.94 -7.48 10.43
C ILE A 67 -8.19 -7.28 11.92
N VAL A 68 -7.67 -6.18 12.47
CA VAL A 68 -7.78 -5.84 13.88
C VAL A 68 -8.19 -4.38 14.04
N ALA A 69 -8.91 -4.06 15.10
CA ALA A 69 -9.26 -2.71 15.51
C ALA A 69 -8.79 -2.49 16.96
N ASP A 70 -8.81 -1.22 17.42
CA ASP A 70 -8.55 -0.85 18.82
C ASP A 70 -7.22 -1.37 19.39
N THR A 71 -6.21 -1.53 18.53
CA THR A 71 -4.87 -1.99 18.88
C THR A 71 -3.84 -0.93 18.52
N LYS A 72 -2.78 -0.85 19.33
CA LYS A 72 -1.59 -0.06 18.99
C LYS A 72 -0.94 -0.63 17.73
N ALA A 73 -0.62 0.25 16.78
CA ALA A 73 0.14 -0.10 15.58
C ALA A 73 1.59 -0.50 15.91
N ARG A 74 2.16 -1.43 15.14
CA ARG A 74 3.56 -1.87 15.21
C ARG A 74 4.22 -1.83 13.83
N SER A 75 5.54 -2.01 13.76
CA SER A 75 6.25 -2.11 12.48
C SER A 75 5.66 -3.24 11.63
N GLY A 76 5.56 -3.00 10.33
CA GLY A 76 4.99 -3.91 9.36
C GLY A 76 3.48 -3.81 9.19
N ASP A 77 2.74 -3.12 10.08
CA ASP A 77 1.28 -3.02 9.99
C ASP A 77 0.83 -2.17 8.78
N ILE A 78 -0.31 -2.55 8.21
CA ILE A 78 -1.06 -1.69 7.27
C ILE A 78 -2.14 -0.98 8.07
N LEU A 79 -2.11 0.34 8.09
CA LEU A 79 -3.06 1.18 8.82
C LEU A 79 -4.08 1.72 7.83
N ILE A 80 -5.36 1.35 7.99
CA ILE A 80 -6.45 1.86 7.18
C ILE A 80 -7.29 2.82 8.03
N GLY A 81 -7.48 4.03 7.52
CA GLY A 81 -8.22 5.09 8.17
C GLY A 81 -7.33 6.28 8.54
N GLY A 82 -7.96 7.27 9.19
CA GLY A 82 -7.34 8.57 9.44
C GLY A 82 -7.59 9.57 8.30
N LYS A 83 -7.53 10.84 8.66
CA LYS A 83 -7.93 11.96 7.82
C LYS A 83 -6.77 12.52 7.01
N GLN A 84 -6.93 12.62 5.70
CA GLN A 84 -6.03 13.32 4.79
C GLN A 84 -6.80 14.42 4.05
N ALA A 85 -6.96 15.58 4.69
CA ALA A 85 -7.79 16.65 4.16
C ALA A 85 -7.29 17.21 2.81
N SER A 86 -5.97 17.20 2.58
CA SER A 86 -5.36 17.68 1.33
C SER A 86 -5.70 16.80 0.11
N ALA A 87 -6.10 15.55 0.32
CA ALA A 87 -6.47 14.64 -0.76
C ALA A 87 -7.88 14.93 -1.32
N GLY A 88 -8.74 15.66 -0.58
CA GLY A 88 -10.11 15.97 -1.03
C GLY A 88 -11.07 14.79 -1.01
N GLU A 89 -12.33 15.04 -1.41
CA GLU A 89 -13.38 14.00 -1.51
C GLU A 89 -12.92 12.86 -2.43
N ASP A 90 -13.14 11.62 -2.01
CA ASP A 90 -12.66 10.41 -2.69
C ASP A 90 -11.13 10.30 -2.87
N GLY A 91 -10.35 11.23 -2.32
CA GLY A 91 -8.90 11.18 -2.36
C GLY A 91 -8.28 10.33 -1.26
N PHE A 92 -7.03 9.93 -1.48
CA PHE A 92 -6.28 9.09 -0.54
C PHE A 92 -4.79 9.42 -0.51
N LEU A 93 -4.14 8.97 0.56
CA LEU A 93 -2.69 8.96 0.71
C LEU A 93 -2.22 7.53 1.04
N LEU A 94 -1.30 7.02 0.23
CA LEU A 94 -0.48 5.87 0.55
C LEU A 94 0.89 6.35 1.02
N LYS A 95 1.26 6.03 2.26
CA LYS A 95 2.53 6.49 2.83
C LYS A 95 3.17 5.46 3.72
N THR A 96 4.40 5.09 3.41
CA THR A 96 5.27 4.38 4.35
C THR A 96 5.77 5.35 5.42
N THR A 97 5.54 5.04 6.68
CA THR A 97 5.97 5.85 7.82
C THR A 97 7.41 5.51 8.23
N ALA A 98 8.02 6.36 9.07
CA ALA A 98 9.32 6.09 9.66
C ALA A 98 9.33 4.84 10.57
N ASN A 99 8.16 4.39 11.02
CA ASN A 99 8.00 3.18 11.85
C ASN A 99 7.74 1.93 11.01
N GLU A 100 8.02 1.96 9.69
CA GLU A 100 7.82 0.85 8.76
C GLU A 100 6.35 0.38 8.69
N GLN A 101 5.41 1.32 8.79
CA GLN A 101 3.98 1.06 8.62
C GLN A 101 3.52 1.62 7.28
N LEU A 102 2.56 0.96 6.64
CA LEU A 102 1.89 1.53 5.47
C LEU A 102 0.60 2.20 5.93
N GLN A 103 0.53 3.51 5.81
CA GLN A 103 -0.68 4.27 6.08
C GLN A 103 -1.50 4.44 4.80
N ILE A 104 -2.80 4.15 4.90
CA ILE A 104 -3.83 4.41 3.92
C ILE A 104 -4.85 5.35 4.57
N SER A 105 -4.62 6.66 4.45
CA SER A 105 -5.53 7.70 4.93
C SER A 105 -6.35 8.29 3.78
N SER A 106 -7.50 8.89 4.08
CA SER A 106 -8.42 9.39 3.05
C SER A 106 -8.96 10.79 3.36
N GLY A 107 -9.34 11.51 2.31
CA GLY A 107 -10.08 12.77 2.46
C GLY A 107 -11.57 12.58 2.74
N GLY A 108 -12.08 11.34 2.70
CA GLY A 108 -13.46 10.95 3.00
C GLY A 108 -14.11 10.11 1.91
N ASP A 109 -15.41 9.88 2.06
CA ASP A 109 -16.27 9.07 1.17
C ASP A 109 -15.65 7.72 0.80
N LYS A 110 -15.28 7.46 -0.47
CA LYS A 110 -14.71 6.17 -0.91
C LYS A 110 -13.18 6.16 -0.96
N GLY A 111 -12.51 7.21 -0.49
CA GLY A 111 -11.06 7.36 -0.61
C GLY A 111 -10.26 6.19 -0.04
N ALA A 112 -10.66 5.61 1.11
CA ALA A 112 -9.94 4.46 1.68
C ALA A 112 -10.01 3.21 0.78
N ILE A 113 -11.15 2.97 0.12
CA ILE A 113 -11.31 1.88 -0.85
C ILE A 113 -10.43 2.14 -2.06
N TYR A 114 -10.44 3.36 -2.61
CA TYR A 114 -9.58 3.71 -3.75
C TYR A 114 -8.09 3.60 -3.41
N GLY A 115 -7.68 3.97 -2.21
CA GLY A 115 -6.30 3.77 -1.77
C GLY A 115 -5.89 2.30 -1.75
N VAL A 116 -6.76 1.40 -1.26
CA VAL A 116 -6.53 -0.05 -1.32
C VAL A 116 -6.49 -0.56 -2.77
N VAL A 117 -7.42 -0.14 -3.61
CA VAL A 117 -7.44 -0.52 -5.03
C VAL A 117 -6.14 -0.09 -5.72
N SER A 118 -5.72 1.16 -5.53
CA SER A 118 -4.46 1.66 -6.09
C SER A 118 -3.23 0.92 -5.55
N LEU A 119 -3.24 0.51 -4.28
CA LEU A 119 -2.18 -0.33 -3.73
C LEU A 119 -2.11 -1.69 -4.45
N LEU A 120 -3.26 -2.36 -4.59
CA LEU A 120 -3.36 -3.67 -5.24
C LEU A 120 -2.90 -3.62 -6.70
N GLU A 121 -3.34 -2.59 -7.44
CA GLU A 121 -3.02 -2.45 -8.86
C GLU A 121 -1.56 -2.07 -9.08
N GLN A 122 -1.08 -1.02 -8.41
CA GLN A 122 0.22 -0.41 -8.72
C GLN A 122 1.39 -1.16 -8.08
N TYR A 123 1.16 -1.87 -6.98
CA TYR A 123 2.23 -2.49 -6.20
C TYR A 123 2.09 -4.01 -6.03
N MET A 124 0.92 -4.59 -6.30
CA MET A 124 0.67 -6.02 -6.12
C MET A 124 0.26 -6.74 -7.41
N GLY A 125 0.25 -6.03 -8.54
CA GLY A 125 0.06 -6.62 -9.87
C GLY A 125 -1.34 -7.18 -10.09
N VAL A 126 -2.35 -6.62 -9.43
CA VAL A 126 -3.76 -6.94 -9.67
C VAL A 126 -4.26 -6.09 -10.83
N SER A 127 -5.00 -6.70 -11.76
CA SER A 127 -5.78 -5.94 -12.76
C SER A 127 -7.22 -6.42 -12.68
N TYR A 128 -8.14 -5.51 -12.34
CA TYR A 128 -9.55 -5.83 -12.12
C TYR A 128 -10.40 -5.27 -13.26
N PHE A 129 -11.02 -6.14 -14.06
CA PHE A 129 -11.79 -5.73 -15.24
C PHE A 129 -13.29 -5.74 -14.96
N ALA A 130 -13.78 -6.76 -14.26
CA ALA A 130 -15.17 -6.90 -13.83
C ALA A 130 -15.27 -7.89 -12.66
N LYS A 131 -16.49 -8.07 -12.14
CA LYS A 131 -16.77 -9.10 -11.14
C LYS A 131 -16.31 -10.48 -11.64
N GLU A 132 -15.47 -11.14 -10.86
CA GLU A 132 -14.79 -12.42 -11.21
C GLU A 132 -13.88 -12.39 -12.45
N ALA A 133 -13.67 -11.24 -13.08
CA ALA A 133 -12.77 -11.07 -14.22
C ALA A 133 -11.59 -10.18 -13.82
N TYR A 134 -10.52 -10.81 -13.35
CA TYR A 134 -9.29 -10.13 -12.94
C TYR A 134 -8.07 -11.01 -13.20
N THR A 135 -6.90 -10.38 -13.30
CA THR A 135 -5.60 -11.07 -13.32
C THR A 135 -4.80 -10.71 -12.08
N LEU A 136 -4.06 -11.68 -11.56
CA LEU A 136 -3.10 -11.50 -10.48
C LEU A 136 -1.89 -12.42 -10.71
N THR A 137 -0.75 -12.07 -10.12
CA THR A 137 0.44 -12.93 -10.12
C THR A 137 0.54 -13.62 -8.76
N PRO A 138 0.44 -14.96 -8.67
CA PRO A 138 0.61 -15.66 -7.40
C PRO A 138 2.02 -15.47 -6.83
N MET A 139 2.12 -15.14 -5.54
CA MET A 139 3.40 -14.93 -4.85
C MET A 139 3.30 -15.36 -3.39
N GLN A 140 4.24 -16.20 -2.94
CA GLN A 140 4.33 -16.63 -1.53
C GLN A 140 4.89 -15.54 -0.61
N THR A 141 5.57 -14.54 -1.18
CA THR A 141 6.15 -13.43 -0.44
C THR A 141 5.71 -12.11 -1.08
N ILE A 142 5.10 -11.24 -0.29
CA ILE A 142 4.62 -9.92 -0.72
C ILE A 142 5.42 -8.87 0.05
N THR A 143 6.24 -8.12 -0.67
CA THR A 143 7.00 -6.98 -0.14
C THR A 143 6.59 -5.71 -0.87
N LEU A 144 6.39 -4.64 -0.10
CA LEU A 144 6.08 -3.32 -0.62
C LEU A 144 7.34 -2.43 -0.52
N PRO A 145 7.64 -1.63 -1.55
CA PRO A 145 8.68 -0.62 -1.46
C PRO A 145 8.27 0.50 -0.49
N ALA A 146 9.15 1.46 -0.24
CA ALA A 146 8.73 2.72 0.37
C ALA A 146 7.77 3.46 -0.59
N ILE A 147 6.58 3.79 -0.10
CA ILE A 147 5.52 4.44 -0.89
C ILE A 147 5.27 5.84 -0.33
N HIS A 148 5.13 6.82 -1.22
CA HIS A 148 4.54 8.11 -0.91
C HIS A 148 3.76 8.60 -2.12
N ARG A 149 2.44 8.48 -2.05
CA ARG A 149 1.54 8.80 -3.15
C ARG A 149 0.23 9.35 -2.61
N GLU A 150 -0.08 10.58 -2.99
CA GLU A 150 -1.34 11.23 -2.68
C GLU A 150 -2.10 11.46 -3.97
N GLU A 151 -3.39 11.15 -3.98
CA GLU A 151 -4.25 11.33 -5.15
C GLU A 151 -5.54 12.03 -4.78
N THR A 152 -5.94 12.94 -5.67
CA THR A 152 -7.22 13.64 -5.65
C THR A 152 -7.90 13.42 -6.99
N PRO A 153 -9.14 12.92 -7.03
CA PRO A 153 -9.88 12.79 -8.26
C PRO A 153 -10.07 14.15 -8.96
N ALA A 154 -9.84 14.21 -10.27
CA ALA A 154 -10.07 15.42 -11.05
C ALA A 154 -11.57 15.77 -11.19
N PHE A 155 -12.44 14.77 -11.12
CA PHE A 155 -13.89 14.94 -11.22
C PHE A 155 -14.58 14.37 -9.99
N ARG A 156 -15.52 15.14 -9.44
CA ARG A 156 -16.31 14.75 -8.27
C ARG A 156 -17.23 13.56 -8.56
N TYR A 157 -17.92 13.58 -9.70
CA TYR A 157 -18.83 12.51 -10.09
C TYR A 157 -18.21 11.68 -11.21
N ARG A 158 -18.08 10.38 -10.97
CA ARG A 158 -17.50 9.38 -11.88
C ARG A 158 -18.44 8.18 -11.93
N GLN A 159 -19.49 8.28 -12.73
CA GLN A 159 -20.50 7.24 -12.85
C GLN A 159 -20.52 6.67 -14.26
N THR A 160 -20.68 5.35 -14.35
CA THR A 160 -20.98 4.67 -15.61
C THR A 160 -22.47 4.31 -15.58
N TYR A 161 -23.25 4.88 -16.50
CA TYR A 161 -24.61 4.42 -16.74
C TYR A 161 -24.56 3.19 -17.66
N SER A 162 -25.22 2.11 -17.25
CA SER A 162 -25.51 0.98 -18.13
C SER A 162 -27.03 0.94 -18.33
N TYR A 163 -27.46 0.95 -19.59
CA TYR A 163 -28.84 0.60 -19.93
C TYR A 163 -28.91 -0.92 -19.93
N ASN A 164 -29.57 -1.49 -18.92
CA ASN A 164 -29.83 -2.92 -18.92
C ASN A 164 -30.80 -3.22 -20.08
N ASN A 165 -30.43 -4.14 -20.95
CA ASN A 165 -31.40 -4.85 -21.77
C ASN A 165 -31.88 -6.02 -20.91
N ASP A 166 -33.10 -5.92 -20.41
CA ASP A 166 -33.82 -7.08 -19.90
C ASP A 166 -33.97 -8.16 -20.99
#